data_AF-A0A351AWN1-F1
#
_entry.id   AF-A0A351AWN1-F1
#
_cell.length_a   1.000
_cell.length_b   1.000
_cell.length_c   1.000
_cell.angle_alpha   90.00
_cell.angle_beta   90.00
_cell.angle_gamma   90.00
#
_symmetry.space_group_name_H-M   'P 1'
#
loop_
_entity.id
_entity.type
_entity.pdbx_description
1 polymer ?
#
loop_
_entity_poly.entity_id
_entity_poly.type
_entity_poly.pdbx_seq_one_letter_code
_entity_poly.pdbx_strand_id
1 'polypeptide(L)' 'TVIKKLETKGFIRRDEPGFICTPTVTRAEMQKKEAVSLLNKVFCGSRKALFSALLEDEKLTESETDELRRLIEKR' A
#
# COMPACT_ATOMS: atom_id res chain seq x y z
N THR A 1 -24.11 1.91 -2.56
CA THR A 1 -23.01 2.78 -2.98
C THR A 1 -21.67 2.21 -2.52
N VAL A 2 -20.54 2.74 -3.00
CA VAL A 2 -19.20 2.36 -2.50
C VAL A 2 -19.09 2.68 -1.00
N ILE A 3 -19.66 3.80 -0.54
CA ILE A 3 -19.66 4.23 0.86
C ILE A 3 -20.27 3.16 1.78
N LYS A 4 -21.46 2.65 1.48
CA LYS A 4 -22.09 1.58 2.29
C LYS A 4 -21.24 0.30 2.36
N LYS A 5 -20.50 -0.03 1.29
CA LYS A 5 -19.58 -1.18 1.28
C LYS A 5 -18.38 -0.94 2.20
N LEU A 6 -17.85 0.28 2.24
CA LEU A 6 -16.73 0.65 3.12
C LEU A 6 -17.16 0.68 4.59
N GLU A 7 -18.36 1.18 4.87
CA GLU A 7 -18.98 1.16 6.20
C GLU A 7 -19.19 -0.28 6.69
N THR A 8 -19.77 -1.15 5.86
CA THR A 8 -19.98 -2.59 6.18
C THR A 8 -18.65 -3.32 6.43
N LYS A 9 -17.58 -2.92 5.73
CA LYS A 9 -16.24 -3.48 5.92
C LYS A 9 -15.49 -2.86 7.12
N GLY A 10 -16.09 -1.89 7.79
CA GLY A 10 -15.49 -1.22 8.95
C GLY A 10 -14.30 -0.34 8.61
N PHE A 11 -14.19 0.16 7.37
CA PHE A 11 -13.13 1.10 6.96
C PHE A 11 -13.49 2.56 7.21
N ILE A 12 -14.79 2.84 7.33
CA ILE A 12 -15.31 4.15 7.68
C ILE A 12 -16.44 3.98 8.70
N ARG A 13 -16.60 4.97 9.58
CA ARG A 13 -17.78 5.18 10.40
C ARG A 13 -18.61 6.27 9.75
N ARG A 14 -19.93 6.10 9.72
CA ARG A 14 -20.86 7.13 9.26
C ARG A 14 -21.64 7.66 10.46
N ASP A 15 -21.67 8.98 10.59
CA ASP A 15 -22.37 9.69 11.64
C ASP A 15 -23.53 10.51 11.04
N GLU A 16 -24.64 10.61 11.77
CA GLU A 16 -25.83 11.40 11.41
C GLU A 16 -26.16 12.41 12.53
N PRO A 17 -26.79 13.55 12.21
CA PRO A 17 -27.23 13.99 10.88
C PRO A 17 -26.09 14.51 10.01
N GLY A 18 -26.25 14.45 8.68
CA GLY A 18 -25.36 15.12 7.72
C GLY A 18 -24.38 14.19 6.98
N PHE A 19 -24.56 12.88 7.10
CA PHE A 19 -23.81 11.88 6.33
C PHE A 19 -22.28 12.04 6.43
N ILE A 20 -21.76 12.28 7.64
CA ILE A 20 -20.33 12.50 7.86
C ILE A 20 -19.61 11.15 7.89
N CYS A 21 -18.63 10.97 7.00
CA CYS A 21 -17.84 9.73 6.92
C CYS A 21 -16.45 9.94 7.51
N THR A 22 -16.13 9.23 8.60
CA THR A 22 -14.84 9.28 9.27
C THR A 22 -14.06 7.99 9.02
N PRO A 23 -12.79 8.03 8.57
CA PRO A 23 -11.99 6.82 8.42
C PRO A 23 -11.72 6.19 9.79
N THR A 24 -11.83 4.86 9.86
CA THR A 24 -11.50 4.05 11.04
C THR A 24 -10.18 3.31 10.90
N VAL A 25 -9.52 3.47 9.74
CA VAL A 25 -8.21 2.91 9.42
C VAL A 25 -7.27 4.02 8.98
N THR A 26 -5.98 3.85 9.26
CA THR A 26 -4.95 4.78 8.82
C THR A 26 -4.52 4.51 7.39
N ARG A 27 -3.94 5.53 6.74
CA ARG A 27 -3.36 5.39 5.41
C ARG A 27 -2.21 4.37 5.39
N ALA A 28 -1.37 4.37 6.42
CA ALA A 28 -0.22 3.48 6.52
C ALA A 28 -0.63 1.99 6.62
N GLU A 29 -1.68 1.69 7.39
CA GLU A 29 -2.22 0.32 7.49
C GLU A 29 -2.75 -0.17 6.15
N MET A 30 -3.51 0.66 5.45
CA MET A 30 -4.05 0.31 4.14
C MET A 30 -2.94 0.17 3.09
N GLN A 31 -1.94 1.06 3.07
CA GLN A 31 -0.79 0.95 2.18
C GLN A 31 -0.03 -0.36 2.39
N LYS A 32 0.24 -0.74 3.65
CA LYS A 32 0.92 -2.00 3.97
C LYS A 32 0.09 -3.21 3.54
N LYS A 33 -1.21 -3.21 3.85
CA LYS A 33 -2.12 -4.31 3.49
C LYS A 33 -2.22 -4.48 1.98
N GLU A 34 -2.43 -3.39 1.25
CA GLU A 34 -2.57 -3.44 -0.20
C GLU A 34 -1.26 -3.74 -0.90
N ALA A 35 -0.10 -3.29 -0.40
CA ALA A 35 1.20 -3.67 -0.94
C ALA A 35 1.41 -5.19 -0.89
N VAL A 36 1.02 -5.84 0.22
CA VAL A 36 1.09 -7.32 0.34
C VAL A 36 0.07 -7.99 -0.59
N SER A 37 -1.17 -7.48 -0.66
CA SER A 37 -2.21 -7.96 -1.57
C SER A 37 -1.76 -7.90 -3.04
N LEU A 38 -1.19 -6.77 -3.46
CA LEU A 38 -0.65 -6.54 -4.79
C LEU A 38 0.50 -7.51 -5.10
N LEU A 39 1.48 -7.60 -4.19
CA LEU A 39 2.63 -8.49 -4.33
C LEU A 39 2.18 -9.94 -4.55
N ASN A 40 1.22 -10.41 -3.77
CA ASN A 40 0.73 -11.78 -3.85
C ASN A 40 -0.07 -12.05 -5.14
N LYS A 41 -0.92 -11.10 -5.55
CA LYS A 41 -1.82 -11.29 -6.70
C LYS A 41 -1.14 -11.10 -8.05
N VAL A 42 -0.24 -10.13 -8.14
CA VAL A 42 0.37 -9.71 -9.42
C VAL A 42 1.73 -10.36 -9.62
N PHE A 43 2.50 -10.50 -8.55
CA PHE A 43 3.89 -11.00 -8.62
C PHE A 43 4.05 -12.36 -7.94
N CYS A 44 2.94 -13.07 -7.66
CA CYS A 44 2.92 -14.39 -7.02
C CYS A 44 3.75 -14.44 -5.71
N GLY A 45 3.77 -13.33 -4.95
CA GLY A 45 4.54 -13.21 -3.71
C GLY A 45 6.02 -12.88 -3.90
N SER A 46 6.52 -12.82 -5.14
CA SER A 46 7.94 -12.59 -5.44
C SER A 46 8.29 -11.11 -5.34
N ARG A 47 8.94 -10.72 -4.23
CA ARG A 47 9.49 -9.37 -4.07
C ARG A 47 10.54 -9.06 -5.13
N LYS A 48 11.34 -10.06 -5.51
CA LYS A 48 12.34 -9.93 -6.57
C LYS A 48 11.68 -9.56 -7.90
N ALA A 49 10.59 -10.24 -8.27
CA ALA A 49 9.88 -9.93 -9.52
C ALA A 49 9.28 -8.51 -9.51
N LEU A 50 8.69 -8.09 -8.39
CA LEU A 50 8.20 -6.71 -8.23
C LEU A 50 9.32 -5.69 -8.43
N PHE A 51 10.45 -5.85 -7.73
CA PHE A 51 11.57 -4.92 -7.88
C PHE A 51 12.19 -4.97 -9.27
N SER A 52 12.35 -6.14 -9.88
CA SER A 52 12.83 -6.23 -11.26
C SER A 52 11.95 -5.45 -12.22
N ALA A 53 10.63 -5.58 -12.13
CA ALA A 53 9.69 -4.85 -12.99
C ALA A 53 9.69 -3.33 -12.74
N LEU A 54 9.87 -2.87 -11.49
CA LEU A 54 9.96 -1.44 -11.17
C LEU A 54 11.26 -0.80 -11.66
N LEU A 55 12.33 -1.59 -11.76
CA LEU A 55 13.68 -1.12 -12.09
C LEU A 55 14.06 -1.37 -13.56
N GLU A 56 13.20 -2.01 -14.34
CA GLU A 56 13.50 -2.40 -15.73
C GLU A 56 13.61 -1.17 -16.65
N ASP A 57 12.74 -0.17 -16.46
CA ASP A 57 12.66 1.03 -17.32
C ASP A 57 13.28 2.29 -16.69
N GLU A 58 13.64 2.26 -15.39
CA GLU A 58 14.23 3.40 -14.68
C GLU A 58 15.60 3.05 -14.09
N LYS A 59 16.63 3.79 -14.50
CA LYS A 59 17.93 3.72 -13.83
C LYS A 59 17.81 4.43 -12.48
N LEU A 60 18.02 3.68 -11.40
CA LEU A 60 18.19 4.30 -10.08
C LEU A 60 19.42 5.19 -10.10
N THR A 61 19.28 6.36 -9.50
CA THR A 61 20.43 7.18 -9.14
C THR A 61 21.25 6.48 -8.05
N GLU A 62 22.52 6.88 -7.89
CA GLU A 62 23.36 6.36 -6.79
C GLU A 62 22.71 6.62 -5.43
N SER A 63 22.11 7.80 -5.25
CA SER A 63 21.41 8.16 -4.00
C SER A 63 20.24 7.24 -3.69
N GLU A 64 19.40 6.91 -4.67
CA GLU A 64 18.25 6.01 -4.47
C GLU A 64 18.73 4.58 -4.20
N THR A 65 19.79 4.15 -4.88
CA THR A 65 20.38 2.82 -4.66
C THR A 65 20.93 2.70 -3.23
N ASP A 66 21.61 3.73 -2.73
CA ASP A 66 22.16 3.75 -1.38
C ASP A 66 21.06 3.83 -0.31
N GLU A 67 19.99 4.58 -0.56
CA GLU A 67 18.83 4.59 0.32
C GLU A 67 18.17 3.21 0.40
N LEU A 68 17.95 2.54 -0.74
CA LEU A 68 17.41 1.19 -0.79
C LEU A 68 18.31 0.18 -0.06
N ARG A 69 19.64 0.26 -0.21
CA ARG A 69 20.58 -0.57 0.55
C ARG A 69 20.44 -0.36 2.05
N ARG A 70 20.43 0.90 2.51
CA ARG A 70 20.25 1.23 3.94
C ARG A 70 18.93 0.70 4.49
N LEU A 71 17.85 0.75 3.73
CA LEU A 71 16.55 0.20 4.13
C LEU A 71 16.57 -1.33 4.27
N ILE A 72 17.34 -2.02 3.43
CA ILE A 72 17.52 -3.48 3.51
C ILE A 72 18.40 -3.85 4.70
N GLU A 73 19.47 -3.10 4.95
CA GLU A 73 20.42 -3.35 6.05
C GLU A 73 19.87 -3.00 7.44
N LYS A 74 18.96 -2.02 7.54
CA LYS A 74 18.30 -1.62 8.80
C LYS A 74 17.24 -2.61 9.30
N ARG A 75 17.06 -3.76 8.64
CA ARG A 75 16.08 -4.77 9.04
C ARG A 75 16.54 -5.62 10.21
#